data_AF-A9NHX2-F1
#
_entry.id   AF-A9NHX2-F1
#
_cell.length_a   1.000
_cell.length_b   1.000
_cell.length_c   1.000
_cell.angle_alpha   90.00
_cell.angle_beta   90.00
_cell.angle_gamma   90.00
#
_symmetry.space_group_name_H-M   'P 1'
#
loop_
_entity.id
_entity.type
_entity.pdbx_description
1 polymer ?
#
loop_
_entity_poly.entity_id
_entity_poly.type
_entity_poly.pdbx_seq_one_letter_code
_entity_poly.pdbx_strand_id
1 'polypeptide(L)'
;MTLTKRQWIMFTLFIIELSYVLFTSALVGSLLVISSSLSTLLFLGALYLEHNYNSKRMLLLAGVWLIVNMIFSMIQVFPVLISNFNTDLMFDVAVVILLYVGIYKFSMMYYQGNFYRRNENILVSILVIPTILMVGYQLYLYLKLPLIGNPLEITYVFIGFISKMIIPLAILTYTWLRHKNIE
;
A
#
# COMPACT_ATOMS: atom_id res chain seq x y z
N MET A 1 -22.76 16.69 7.54
CA MET A 1 -21.72 16.56 6.50
C MET A 1 -21.86 15.18 5.87
N THR A 2 -22.15 15.10 4.58
CA THR A 2 -22.18 13.83 3.83
C THR A 2 -20.79 13.56 3.26
N LEU A 3 -20.26 12.35 3.48
CA LEU A 3 -18.97 11.95 2.91
C LEU A 3 -19.03 11.95 1.38
N THR A 4 -17.96 12.43 0.77
CA THR A 4 -17.82 12.51 -0.68
C THR A 4 -17.46 11.14 -1.28
N LYS A 5 -17.62 10.92 -2.59
CA LYS A 5 -17.37 9.59 -3.21
C LYS A 5 -15.92 9.13 -3.01
N ARG A 6 -14.96 10.06 -3.14
CA ARG A 6 -13.54 9.82 -2.87
C ARG A 6 -13.33 9.41 -1.41
N GLN A 7 -13.95 10.11 -0.46
CA GLN A 7 -13.84 9.77 0.95
C GLN A 7 -14.40 8.38 1.23
N TRP A 8 -15.53 8.01 0.63
CA TRP A 8 -16.09 6.65 0.74
C TRP A 8 -15.16 5.57 0.21
N ILE A 9 -14.53 5.80 -0.95
CA ILE A 9 -13.56 4.85 -1.52
C ILE A 9 -12.34 4.71 -0.60
N MET A 10 -11.77 5.82 -0.12
CA MET A 10 -10.63 5.80 0.81
C MET A 10 -10.98 5.16 2.15
N PHE A 11 -12.18 5.43 2.67
CA PHE A 11 -12.69 4.81 3.88
C PHE A 11 -12.85 3.30 3.71
N THR A 12 -13.35 2.84 2.56
CA THR A 12 -13.47 1.42 2.26
C THR A 12 -12.11 0.73 2.27
N LEU A 13 -11.09 1.33 1.62
CA LEU A 13 -9.72 0.81 1.64
C LEU A 13 -9.13 0.78 3.06
N PHE A 14 -9.38 1.82 3.85
CA PHE A 14 -8.99 1.87 5.26
C PHE A 14 -9.64 0.76 6.08
N ILE A 15 -10.95 0.51 5.91
CA ILE A 15 -11.67 -0.53 6.65
C ILE A 15 -11.19 -1.93 6.26
N ILE A 16 -10.88 -2.18 4.98
CA ILE A 16 -10.32 -3.47 4.55
C ILE A 16 -8.98 -3.71 5.25
N GLU A 17 -8.08 -2.73 5.23
CA GLU A 17 -6.76 -2.86 5.89
C GLU A 17 -6.89 -2.99 7.40
N LEU A 18 -7.74 -2.17 8.04
CA LEU A 18 -7.99 -2.24 9.48
C LEU A 18 -8.51 -3.62 9.89
N SER A 19 -9.45 -4.17 9.12
CA SER A 19 -10.02 -5.50 9.37
C SER A 19 -8.95 -6.58 9.26
N TYR A 20 -8.07 -6.50 8.24
CA TYR A 20 -6.95 -7.42 8.10
C TYR A 20 -5.96 -7.32 9.27
N VAL A 21 -5.60 -6.11 9.69
CA VAL A 21 -4.67 -5.90 10.82
C VAL A 21 -5.25 -6.44 12.12
N LEU A 22 -6.53 -6.20 12.40
CA LEU A 22 -7.21 -6.71 13.59
C LEU A 22 -7.32 -8.24 13.56
N PHE A 23 -7.68 -8.81 12.42
CA PHE A 23 -7.74 -10.27 12.24
C PHE A 23 -6.37 -10.91 12.45
N THR A 24 -5.32 -10.34 11.86
CA THR A 24 -3.94 -10.83 12.01
C THR A 24 -3.46 -10.70 13.46
N SER A 25 -3.76 -9.58 14.12
CA SER A 25 -3.41 -9.38 15.54
C SER A 25 -4.10 -10.41 16.44
N ALA A 26 -5.37 -10.73 16.17
CA ALA A 26 -6.12 -11.75 16.90
C ALA A 26 -5.56 -13.16 16.67
N LEU A 27 -5.18 -13.51 15.43
CA LEU A 27 -4.60 -14.82 15.11
C LEU A 27 -3.22 -15.02 15.71
N VAL A 28 -2.34 -14.01 15.63
CA VAL A 28 -0.98 -14.07 16.18
C VAL A 28 -0.97 -13.87 17.70
N GLY A 29 -2.05 -13.32 18.27
CA GLY A 29 -2.15 -12.99 19.69
C GLY A 29 -1.22 -11.85 20.10
N SER A 30 -0.94 -10.90 19.20
CA SER A 30 0.06 -9.85 19.43
C SER A 30 -0.40 -8.47 18.98
N LEU A 31 -0.37 -7.51 19.92
CA LEU A 31 -0.61 -6.09 19.66
C LEU A 31 0.50 -5.45 18.82
N LEU A 32 1.68 -6.08 18.73
CA LEU A 32 2.78 -5.57 17.91
C LEU A 32 2.38 -5.48 16.42
N VAL A 33 1.48 -6.35 15.96
CA VAL A 33 0.92 -6.31 14.60
C VAL A 33 0.22 -4.98 14.32
N ILE A 34 -0.55 -4.47 15.28
CA ILE A 34 -1.24 -3.18 15.15
C ILE A 34 -0.20 -2.05 15.11
N SER A 35 0.80 -2.10 15.97
CA SER A 35 1.87 -1.10 16.01
C SER A 35 2.68 -1.08 14.71
N SER A 36 2.98 -2.24 14.13
CA SER A 36 3.73 -2.33 12.87
C SER A 36 2.93 -1.80 11.67
N SER A 37 1.62 -1.93 11.70
CA SER A 37 0.73 -1.47 10.63
C SER A 37 0.21 -0.05 10.82
N LEU A 38 0.57 0.62 11.92
CA LEU A 38 0.07 1.95 12.25
C LEU A 38 0.35 2.96 11.13
N SER A 39 1.53 2.91 10.52
CA SER A 39 1.86 3.82 9.41
C SER A 39 0.97 3.65 8.18
N THR A 40 0.64 2.41 7.80
CA THR A 40 -0.33 2.09 6.75
C THR A 40 -1.71 2.63 7.09
N LEU A 41 -2.17 2.39 8.33
CA LEU A 41 -3.47 2.87 8.81
C LEU A 41 -3.56 4.39 8.85
N LEU A 42 -2.49 5.07 9.29
CA LEU A 42 -2.39 6.52 9.32
C LEU A 42 -2.33 7.12 7.91
N PHE A 43 -1.63 6.45 6.98
CA PHE A 43 -1.58 6.86 5.58
C PHE A 43 -2.97 6.82 4.95
N LEU A 44 -3.70 5.71 5.10
CA LEU A 44 -5.06 5.55 4.58
C LEU A 44 -6.06 6.46 5.30
N GLY A 45 -5.93 6.60 6.62
CA GLY A 45 -6.75 7.50 7.43
C GLY A 45 -6.59 8.96 6.99
N ALA A 46 -5.37 9.40 6.68
CA ALA A 46 -5.13 10.74 6.17
C ALA A 46 -5.73 10.98 4.77
N LEU A 47 -5.85 9.94 3.94
CA LEU A 47 -6.52 10.04 2.63
C LEU A 47 -8.05 10.16 2.75
N TYR A 48 -8.63 9.60 3.80
CA TYR A 48 -10.05 9.72 4.10
C TYR A 48 -10.41 11.12 4.64
N LEU A 49 -9.54 11.72 5.46
CA LEU A 49 -9.80 13.03 6.04
C LEU A 49 -9.84 14.16 4.99
N GLU A 50 -10.56 15.24 5.32
CA GLU A 50 -10.52 16.47 4.52
C GLU A 50 -9.10 16.98 4.35
N HIS A 51 -8.86 17.65 3.22
CA HIS A 51 -7.54 18.14 2.85
C HIS A 51 -7.16 19.39 3.65
N ASN A 52 -6.85 19.18 4.93
CA ASN A 52 -6.44 20.19 5.88
C ASN A 52 -4.94 20.08 6.19
N TYR A 53 -4.43 21.02 6.97
CA TYR A 53 -3.01 21.07 7.31
C TYR A 53 -2.51 19.80 8.02
N ASN A 54 -3.37 19.23 8.88
CA ASN A 54 -3.03 18.06 9.68
C ASN A 54 -2.99 16.79 8.82
N SER A 55 -3.96 16.58 7.93
CA SER A 55 -3.97 15.42 7.04
C SER A 55 -2.79 15.43 6.08
N LYS A 56 -2.41 16.61 5.57
CA LYS A 56 -1.19 16.79 4.74
C LYS A 56 0.08 16.36 5.46
N ARG A 57 0.30 16.87 6.68
CA ARG A 57 1.48 16.51 7.49
C ARG A 57 1.45 15.04 7.87
N MET A 58 0.29 14.54 8.28
CA MET A 58 0.12 13.16 8.71
C MET A 58 0.43 12.17 7.59
N LEU A 59 -0.07 12.42 6.38
CA LEU A 59 0.19 11.57 5.23
C LEU A 59 1.67 11.58 4.84
N LEU A 60 2.31 12.75 4.86
CA LEU A 60 3.75 12.85 4.57
C LEU A 60 4.58 12.08 5.60
N LEU A 61 4.30 12.23 6.90
CA LEU A 61 4.99 11.50 7.96
C LEU A 61 4.75 9.99 7.87
N ALA A 62 3.51 9.57 7.61
CA ALA A 62 3.18 8.16 7.40
C ALA A 62 3.91 7.59 6.17
N GLY A 63 3.97 8.33 5.07
CA GLY A 63 4.73 7.96 3.87
C GLY A 63 6.23 7.82 4.15
N VAL A 64 6.83 8.75 4.90
CA VAL A 64 8.24 8.66 5.33
C VAL A 64 8.45 7.43 6.20
N TRP A 65 7.58 7.17 7.16
CA TRP A 65 7.72 6.00 8.04
C TRP A 65 7.58 4.68 7.28
N LEU A 66 6.65 4.59 6.33
CA LEU A 66 6.52 3.43 5.45
C LEU A 66 7.84 3.15 4.73
N ILE A 67 8.45 4.18 4.13
CA ILE A 67 9.75 4.07 3.44
C ILE A 67 10.85 3.64 4.41
N VAL A 68 10.90 4.19 5.63
CA VAL A 68 11.92 3.83 6.63
C VAL A 68 11.78 2.37 7.06
N ASN A 69 10.56 1.93 7.42
CA ASN A 69 10.28 0.54 7.81
C ASN A 69 10.68 -0.45 6.70
N MET A 70 10.40 -0.04 5.47
CA MET A 70 10.75 -0.76 4.27
C MET A 70 12.26 -0.85 3.99
N ILE A 71 13.03 0.22 4.25
CA ILE A 71 14.50 0.18 4.18
C ILE A 71 15.05 -0.82 5.19
N PHE A 72 14.58 -0.81 6.44
CA PHE A 72 15.00 -1.77 7.45
C PHE A 72 14.69 -3.21 7.05
N SER A 73 13.53 -3.44 6.42
CA SER A 73 13.16 -4.76 5.89
C SER A 73 14.10 -5.20 4.76
N MET A 74 14.50 -4.28 3.87
CA MET A 74 15.38 -4.57 2.74
C MET A 74 16.83 -4.88 3.13
N ILE A 75 17.33 -4.31 4.23
CA ILE A 75 18.69 -4.59 4.74
C ILE A 75 18.90 -6.10 4.97
N GLN A 76 17.85 -6.82 5.36
CA GLN A 76 17.91 -8.27 5.57
C GLN A 76 17.93 -9.08 4.26
N VAL A 77 17.43 -8.51 3.16
CA VAL A 77 17.30 -9.16 1.86
C VAL A 77 18.54 -8.96 0.99
N PHE A 78 19.23 -7.82 1.12
CA PHE A 78 20.44 -7.49 0.36
C PHE A 78 21.57 -8.53 0.41
N PRO A 79 21.91 -9.12 1.57
CA PRO A 79 22.95 -10.16 1.64
C PRO A 79 22.61 -11.40 0.80
N VAL A 80 21.33 -11.77 0.74
CA VAL A 80 20.84 -12.94 -0.01
C VAL A 80 20.84 -12.68 -1.52
N LEU A 81 20.53 -11.45 -1.93
CA LEU A 81 20.62 -11.02 -3.33
C LEU A 81 22.05 -11.16 -3.87
N ILE A 82 23.04 -10.71 -3.10
CA ILE A 82 24.44 -10.69 -3.51
C ILE A 82 25.02 -12.11 -3.57
N SER A 83 24.61 -12.99 -2.66
CA SER A 83 25.16 -14.35 -2.58
C SER A 83 24.57 -15.32 -3.61
N ASN A 84 23.29 -15.17 -3.98
CA ASN A 84 22.58 -16.16 -4.80
C ASN A 84 22.09 -15.67 -6.17
N PHE A 85 22.41 -14.43 -6.56
CA PHE A 85 22.13 -13.80 -7.87
C PHE A 85 20.86 -14.34 -8.57
N ASN A 86 19.71 -14.21 -7.89
CA ASN A 86 18.43 -14.67 -8.38
C ASN A 86 17.69 -13.53 -9.10
N THR A 87 17.46 -13.69 -10.40
CA THR A 87 16.81 -12.68 -11.25
C THR A 87 15.38 -12.37 -10.82
N ASP A 88 14.63 -13.35 -10.33
CA ASP A 88 13.25 -13.16 -9.89
C ASP A 88 13.22 -12.30 -8.61
N LEU A 89 14.14 -12.58 -7.68
CA LEU A 89 14.27 -11.83 -6.43
C LEU A 89 14.75 -10.40 -6.69
N MET A 90 15.63 -10.19 -7.68
CA MET A 90 16.03 -8.85 -8.14
C MET A 90 14.86 -8.07 -8.73
N PHE A 91 14.02 -8.73 -9.52
CA PHE A 91 12.82 -8.10 -10.09
C PHE A 91 11.83 -7.67 -9.00
N ASP A 92 11.55 -8.54 -8.03
CA ASP A 92 10.68 -8.22 -6.89
C ASP A 92 11.21 -7.00 -6.12
N VAL A 93 12.51 -6.95 -5.86
CA VAL A 93 13.15 -5.82 -5.17
C VAL A 93 13.04 -4.54 -5.98
N ALA A 94 13.24 -4.60 -7.30
CA ALA A 94 13.08 -3.45 -8.18
C ALA A 94 11.63 -2.91 -8.16
N VAL A 95 10.64 -3.79 -8.25
CA VAL A 95 9.21 -3.41 -8.17
C VAL A 95 8.90 -2.75 -6.82
N VAL A 96 9.48 -3.27 -5.75
CA VAL A 96 9.30 -2.71 -4.41
C VAL A 96 9.98 -1.34 -4.26
N ILE A 97 11.17 -1.13 -4.84
CA ILE A 97 11.80 0.19 -4.89
C ILE A 97 10.95 1.20 -5.67
N LEU A 98 10.36 0.79 -6.80
CA LEU A 98 9.46 1.65 -7.58
C LEU A 98 8.25 2.10 -6.76
N LEU A 99 7.65 1.19 -5.98
CA LEU A 99 6.56 1.52 -5.06
C LEU A 99 6.97 2.62 -4.08
N TYR A 100 8.19 2.55 -3.53
CA TYR A 100 8.65 3.52 -2.52
C TYR A 100 8.84 4.91 -3.11
N VAL A 101 9.42 4.98 -4.32
CA VAL A 101 9.49 6.23 -5.07
C VAL A 101 8.08 6.74 -5.37
N GLY A 102 7.14 5.84 -5.69
CA GLY A 102 5.72 6.16 -5.87
C GLY A 102 5.06 6.74 -4.62
N ILE A 103 5.25 6.12 -3.46
CA ILE A 103 4.75 6.59 -2.15
C ILE A 103 5.32 7.97 -1.84
N TYR A 104 6.63 8.18 -2.03
CA TYR A 104 7.27 9.47 -1.81
C TYR A 104 6.68 10.56 -2.72
N LYS A 105 6.63 10.31 -4.03
CA LYS A 105 6.11 11.27 -5.02
C LYS A 105 4.64 11.61 -4.73
N PHE A 106 3.83 10.60 -4.46
CA PHE A 106 2.43 10.79 -4.09
C PHE A 106 2.28 11.60 -2.80
N SER A 107 3.07 11.29 -1.76
CA SER A 107 3.01 11.99 -0.47
C SER A 107 3.38 13.47 -0.62
N MET A 108 4.38 13.77 -1.45
CA MET A 108 4.75 15.15 -1.79
C MET A 108 3.66 15.87 -2.58
N MET A 109 3.05 15.20 -3.56
CA MET A 109 1.92 15.76 -4.33
C MET A 109 0.72 16.03 -3.43
N TYR A 110 0.42 15.13 -2.49
CA TYR A 110 -0.63 15.33 -1.49
C TYR A 110 -0.33 16.52 -0.60
N TYR A 111 0.90 16.63 -0.07
CA TYR A 111 1.30 17.75 0.77
C TYR A 111 1.16 19.10 0.04
N GLN A 112 1.57 19.15 -1.23
CA GLN A 112 1.51 20.36 -2.06
C GLN A 112 0.13 20.63 -2.68
N GLY A 113 -0.76 19.64 -2.76
CA GLY A 113 -2.06 19.75 -3.43
C GLY A 113 -2.00 19.67 -4.97
N ASN A 114 -0.94 19.11 -5.53
CA ASN A 114 -0.59 19.20 -6.97
C ASN A 114 -1.16 18.05 -7.84
N PHE A 115 -2.44 17.71 -7.73
CA PHE A 115 -3.04 16.60 -8.50
C PHE A 115 -3.58 17.00 -9.89
N TYR A 116 -3.49 18.26 -10.28
CA TYR A 116 -3.99 18.73 -11.57
C TYR A 116 -3.02 18.46 -12.73
N ARG A 117 -1.75 18.17 -12.43
CA ARG A 117 -0.70 17.93 -13.43
C ARG A 117 -0.73 16.48 -13.91
N ARG A 118 -1.23 16.29 -15.14
CA ARG A 118 -1.36 14.96 -15.76
C ARG A 118 -0.03 14.18 -15.80
N ASN A 119 1.08 14.84 -16.12
CA ASN A 119 2.39 14.17 -16.21
C ASN A 119 2.85 13.61 -14.86
N GLU A 120 2.63 14.34 -13.78
CA GLU A 120 2.98 13.88 -12.41
C GLU A 120 2.08 12.71 -11.99
N ASN A 121 0.78 12.78 -12.31
CA ASN A 121 -0.16 11.68 -12.04
C ASN A 121 0.20 10.40 -12.80
N ILE A 122 0.62 10.51 -14.06
CA ILE A 122 1.09 9.38 -14.87
C ILE A 122 2.37 8.79 -14.26
N LEU A 123 3.33 9.64 -13.88
CA LEU A 123 4.56 9.19 -13.24
C LEU A 123 4.26 8.37 -11.97
N VAL A 124 3.43 8.90 -11.06
CA VAL A 124 3.02 8.17 -9.86
C VAL A 124 2.34 6.85 -10.21
N SER A 125 1.46 6.84 -11.22
CA SER A 125 0.77 5.63 -11.66
C SER A 125 1.75 4.56 -12.16
N ILE A 126 2.71 4.94 -13.02
CA ILE A 126 3.74 4.03 -13.55
C ILE A 126 4.59 3.44 -12.42
N LEU A 127 4.83 4.20 -11.35
CA LEU A 127 5.62 3.72 -10.21
C LEU A 127 4.86 2.70 -9.34
N VAL A 128 3.53 2.80 -9.23
CA VAL A 128 2.74 1.91 -8.36
C VAL A 128 2.05 0.74 -9.06
N ILE A 129 1.77 0.85 -10.37
CA ILE A 129 1.13 -0.22 -11.17
C ILE A 129 1.92 -1.54 -11.14
N PRO A 130 3.27 -1.55 -11.29
CA PRO A 130 4.04 -2.79 -11.26
C PRO A 130 3.81 -3.62 -10.01
N THR A 131 3.64 -2.97 -8.84
CA THR A 131 3.33 -3.66 -7.59
C THR A 131 1.97 -4.35 -7.65
N ILE A 132 0.93 -3.70 -8.19
CA ILE A 132 -0.39 -4.31 -8.33
C ILE A 132 -0.33 -5.53 -9.26
N LEU A 133 0.37 -5.41 -10.39
CA LEU A 133 0.54 -6.51 -11.33
C LEU A 133 1.31 -7.68 -10.71
N MET A 134 2.37 -7.40 -9.96
CA MET A 134 3.16 -8.42 -9.26
C MET A 134 2.32 -9.17 -8.22
N VAL A 135 1.57 -8.45 -7.37
CA VAL A 135 0.71 -9.07 -6.37
C VAL A 135 -0.43 -9.84 -7.05
N GLY A 136 -0.97 -9.35 -8.17
CA GLY A 136 -1.98 -10.05 -8.96
C GLY A 136 -1.46 -11.33 -9.58
N TYR A 137 -0.22 -11.32 -10.07
CA TYR A 137 0.47 -12.51 -10.57
C TYR A 137 0.70 -13.54 -9.45
N GLN A 138 1.15 -13.10 -8.27
CA GLN A 138 1.32 -13.99 -7.11
C GLN A 138 -0.02 -14.61 -6.66
N LEU A 139 -1.10 -13.82 -6.66
CA LEU A 139 -2.44 -14.31 -6.36
C LEU A 139 -2.91 -15.34 -7.39
N TYR A 140 -2.67 -15.10 -8.67
CA TYR A 140 -2.98 -16.08 -9.73
C TYR A 140 -2.21 -17.39 -9.54
N LEU A 141 -0.91 -17.33 -9.24
CA LEU A 141 -0.11 -18.52 -8.96
C LEU A 141 -0.63 -19.29 -7.74
N TYR A 142 -1.02 -18.56 -6.68
CA TYR A 142 -1.59 -19.15 -5.48
C TYR A 142 -2.90 -19.89 -5.78
N LEU A 143 -3.80 -19.30 -6.56
CA LEU A 143 -5.09 -19.90 -6.93
C LEU A 143 -4.98 -21.05 -7.94
N LYS A 144 -3.87 -21.11 -8.70
CA LYS A 144 -3.60 -22.19 -9.65
C LYS A 144 -3.20 -23.49 -8.95
N LEU A 145 -2.59 -23.41 -7.77
CA LEU A 145 -2.20 -24.58 -6.99
C LEU A 145 -3.47 -25.22 -6.37
N PRO A 146 -3.50 -26.56 -6.20
CA PRO A 146 -4.60 -27.19 -5.50
C PRO A 146 -4.67 -26.60 -4.08
N LEU A 147 -5.80 -25.97 -3.75
CA LEU A 147 -6.07 -25.36 -2.46
C LEU A 147 -6.24 -26.46 -1.40
N ILE A 148 -5.12 -27.00 -0.95
CA ILE A 148 -5.03 -28.03 0.08
C ILE A 148 -4.51 -27.34 1.33
N GLY A 149 -5.34 -27.24 2.36
CA GLY A 149 -4.99 -26.58 3.62
C GLY A 149 -6.19 -26.25 4.47
N ASN A 150 -5.94 -25.68 5.64
CA ASN A 150 -6.98 -25.18 6.53
C ASN A 150 -7.71 -23.99 5.87
N PRO A 151 -9.05 -23.98 5.78
CA PRO A 151 -9.81 -22.86 5.20
C PRO A 151 -9.45 -21.49 5.79
N LEU A 152 -9.09 -21.46 7.08
CA LEU A 152 -8.70 -20.25 7.78
C LEU A 152 -7.34 -19.72 7.29
N GLU A 153 -6.37 -20.62 7.07
CA GLU A 153 -5.05 -20.26 6.50
C GLU A 153 -5.18 -19.80 5.06
N ILE A 154 -6.03 -20.45 4.27
CA ILE A 154 -6.29 -20.06 2.88
C ILE A 154 -6.87 -18.64 2.83
N THR A 155 -7.85 -18.37 3.69
CA THR A 155 -8.48 -17.06 3.79
C THR A 155 -7.50 -15.99 4.28
N TYR A 156 -6.65 -16.33 5.26
CA TYR A 156 -5.59 -15.45 5.75
C TYR A 156 -4.60 -15.06 4.64
N VAL A 157 -4.10 -16.04 3.87
CA VAL A 157 -3.17 -15.79 2.76
C VAL A 157 -3.83 -14.95 1.67
N PHE A 158 -5.07 -15.26 1.32
CA PHE A 158 -5.83 -14.51 0.32
C PHE A 158 -6.03 -13.04 0.72
N ILE A 159 -6.46 -12.77 1.94
CA ILE A 159 -6.62 -11.40 2.45
C ILE A 159 -5.24 -10.70 2.55
N GLY A 160 -4.18 -11.44 2.85
CA GLY A 160 -2.80 -10.93 2.81
C GLY A 160 -2.40 -10.39 1.44
N PHE A 161 -2.82 -11.04 0.34
CA PHE A 161 -2.62 -10.49 -1.01
C PHE A 161 -3.41 -9.20 -1.23
N ILE A 162 -4.66 -9.14 -0.76
CA ILE A 162 -5.46 -7.92 -0.85
C ILE A 162 -4.80 -6.76 -0.09
N SER A 163 -4.35 -7.00 1.16
CA SER A 163 -3.67 -6.00 1.99
C SER A 163 -2.45 -5.41 1.29
N LYS A 164 -1.61 -6.25 0.67
CA LYS A 164 -0.43 -5.80 -0.11
C LYS A 164 -0.79 -4.87 -1.28
N MET A 165 -2.01 -4.95 -1.83
CA MET A 165 -2.47 -4.06 -2.90
C MET A 165 -3.06 -2.74 -2.38
N ILE A 166 -3.39 -2.60 -1.10
CA ILE A 166 -4.20 -1.45 -0.63
C ILE A 166 -3.49 -0.12 -0.80
N ILE A 167 -2.22 0.00 -0.43
CA ILE A 167 -1.43 1.23 -0.61
C ILE A 167 -1.36 1.64 -2.09
N PRO A 168 -0.88 0.79 -3.03
CA PRO A 168 -0.79 1.19 -4.42
C PRO A 168 -2.17 1.47 -5.03
N LEU A 169 -3.23 0.73 -4.64
CA LEU A 169 -4.60 1.02 -5.06
C LEU A 169 -5.10 2.37 -4.53
N ALA A 170 -4.83 2.70 -3.26
CA ALA A 170 -5.20 3.98 -2.66
C ALA A 170 -4.51 5.14 -3.39
N ILE A 171 -3.21 5.00 -3.68
CA ILE A 171 -2.44 6.00 -4.44
C ILE A 171 -3.05 6.21 -5.84
N LEU A 172 -3.29 5.13 -6.58
CA LEU A 172 -3.88 5.20 -7.92
C LEU A 172 -5.26 5.84 -7.90
N THR A 173 -6.17 5.28 -7.10
CA THR A 173 -7.55 5.75 -7.03
C THR A 173 -7.63 7.20 -6.57
N TYR A 174 -6.89 7.58 -5.53
CA TYR A 174 -6.88 8.96 -5.03
C TYR A 174 -6.38 9.93 -6.09
N THR A 175 -5.26 9.61 -6.76
CA THR A 175 -4.65 10.44 -7.79
C THR A 175 -5.64 10.74 -8.91
N TRP A 176 -6.32 9.72 -9.44
CA TRP A 176 -7.24 9.88 -10.56
C TRP A 176 -8.60 10.47 -10.18
N LEU A 177 -9.12 10.15 -8.99
CA LEU A 177 -10.33 10.79 -8.47
C LEU A 177 -10.11 12.30 -8.29
N ARG A 178 -8.96 12.69 -7.73
CA ARG A 178 -8.62 14.10 -7.52
C ARG A 178 -8.36 14.82 -8.85
N HIS A 179 -7.68 14.18 -9.80
CA HIS A 179 -7.48 14.75 -11.14
C HIS A 179 -8.80 15.05 -11.87
N LYS A 180 -9.81 14.20 -11.68
CA LYS A 180 -11.15 14.36 -12.28
C LYS A 180 -12.09 15.25 -11.45
N ASN A 181 -11.61 15.88 -10.38
CA ASN A 181 -12.43 16.66 -9.44
C ASN A 181 -13.63 15.87 -8.88
N ILE A 182 -13.48 14.55 -8.72
CA ILE A 182 -14.49 13.73 -8.07
C ILE A 182 -14.29 13.92 -6.56
N GLU A 183 -15.24 14.63 -5.97
CA GLU A 183 -15.39 14.69 -4.52
C GLU A 183 -16.03 13.41 -4.03
#